data_AF-A0A7K9VP85-F1
#
_entry.id   AF-A0A7K9VP85-F1
#
_cell.length_a   1.000
_cell.length_b   1.000
_cell.length_c   1.000
_cell.angle_alpha   90.00
_cell.angle_beta   90.00
_cell.angle_gamma   90.00
#
_symmetry.space_group_name_H-M   'P 1'
#
loop_
_entity.id
_entity.type
_entity.pdbx_description
1 polymer ?
#
loop_
_entity_poly.entity_id
_entity_poly.type
_entity_poly.pdbx_seq_one_letter_code
_entity_poly.pdbx_strand_id
1 'polypeptide(L)' 'KYSWWAVGVAKSSVKKKEWIKMSPEEGIWALRHQQGQLKSLTSPRIPLSLSPVPTRIWVCLD' A
#
# COMPACT_ATOMS: atom_id res chain seq x y z
N LYS A 1 -12.23 13.30 10.34
CA LYS A 1 -11.90 11.87 10.60
C LYS A 1 -10.64 11.52 9.82
N TYR A 2 -9.53 11.24 10.49
CA TYR A 2 -8.33 10.72 9.82
C TYR A 2 -8.63 9.31 9.33
N SER A 3 -8.88 9.15 8.03
CA SER A 3 -9.04 7.84 7.41
C SER A 3 -7.71 7.40 6.82
N TRP A 4 -7.17 6.28 7.30
CA TRP A 4 -6.02 5.59 6.72
C TRP A 4 -6.50 4.22 6.27
N TRP A 5 -6.15 3.83 5.05
CA TRP A 5 -6.23 2.43 4.61
C TRP A 5 -5.03 2.07 3.73
N ALA A 6 -4.79 0.78 3.57
CA ALA A 6 -3.84 0.24 2.61
C ALA A 6 -4.42 -1.03 1.98
N VAL A 7 -4.09 -1.29 0.72
CA VAL A 7 -4.56 -2.47 -0.02
C VAL A 7 -3.47 -2.93 -0.98
N GLY A 8 -3.34 -4.25 -1.14
CA GLY A 8 -2.35 -4.86 -2.02
C GLY A 8 -2.14 -6.34 -1.72
N VAL A 9 -0.97 -6.84 -2.05
CA VAL A 9 -0.57 -8.24 -1.92
C VAL A 9 0.66 -8.37 -1.02
N ALA A 10 0.78 -9.53 -0.39
CA ALA A 10 1.94 -9.90 0.40
C ALA A 10 2.35 -11.34 0.08
N LYS A 11 3.66 -11.63 0.15
CA LYS A 11 4.16 -13.00 0.14
C LYS A 11 3.58 -13.77 1.32
N SER A 12 3.25 -15.04 1.11
CA SER A 12 2.77 -15.94 2.16
C SER A 12 3.77 -16.09 3.31
N SER A 13 5.07 -15.97 3.00
CA SER A 13 6.21 -16.06 3.91
C SER A 13 6.53 -14.77 4.66
N VAL A 14 5.76 -13.69 4.48
CA VAL A 14 6.01 -12.42 5.18
C VAL A 14 5.95 -12.62 6.69
N LYS A 15 6.82 -11.93 7.44
CA LYS A 15 6.79 -11.97 8.91
C LYS A 15 5.49 -11.33 9.41
N LYS A 16 4.74 -12.05 10.26
CA LYS A 16 3.42 -11.61 10.74
C LYS A 16 3.40 -11.13 12.20
N LYS A 17 4.41 -11.50 12.98
CA LYS A 17 4.47 -11.26 14.44
C LYS A 17 5.38 -10.11 14.85
N GLU A 18 6.10 -9.54 13.90
CA GLU A 18 7.07 -8.47 14.14
C GLU A 18 6.68 -7.24 13.32
N TRP A 19 7.17 -6.08 13.75
CA TRP A 19 7.09 -4.89 12.94
C TRP A 19 7.96 -5.04 11.70
N ILE A 20 7.35 -4.86 10.54
CA ILE A 20 8.06 -4.86 9.24
C ILE A 20 7.78 -3.58 8.49
N LYS A 21 8.76 -3.19 7.67
CA LYS A 21 8.57 -2.09 6.72
C LYS A 21 7.62 -2.59 5.62
N MET A 22 6.55 -1.84 5.35
CA MET A 22 5.71 -2.10 4.17
C MET A 22 6.47 -1.67 2.91
N SER A 23 7.19 -2.61 2.31
CA SER A 23 7.93 -2.41 1.07
C SER A 23 8.13 -3.73 0.31
N PRO A 24 8.52 -3.67 -0.99
CA PRO A 24 8.69 -4.87 -1.80
C PRO A 24 9.80 -5.79 -1.28
N GLU A 25 10.83 -5.22 -0.63
CA GLU A 25 11.94 -5.97 -0.05
C GLU A 25 11.48 -6.90 1.08
N GLU A 26 10.48 -6.46 1.86
CA GLU A 26 9.81 -7.28 2.89
C GLU A 26 8.70 -8.16 2.30
N GLY A 27 8.55 -8.20 0.97
CA GLY A 27 7.56 -9.02 0.29
C GLY A 27 6.14 -8.46 0.33
N ILE A 28 5.99 -7.14 0.41
CA ILE A 28 4.68 -6.44 0.39
C ILE A 28 4.63 -5.48 -0.80
N TRP A 29 3.58 -5.61 -1.62
CA TRP A 29 3.27 -4.66 -2.70
C TRP A 29 1.88 -4.10 -2.46
N ALA A 30 1.79 -2.81 -2.12
CA ALA A 30 0.53 -2.20 -1.77
C ALA A 30 0.49 -0.70 -2.05
N LEU A 31 -0.72 -0.16 -2.04
CA LEU A 31 -1.01 1.27 -1.99
C LEU A 31 -1.47 1.63 -0.59
N ARG A 32 -1.12 2.81 -0.12
CA ARG A 32 -1.69 3.40 1.09
C ARG A 32 -2.35 4.73 0.80
N HIS A 33 -3.47 4.99 1.44
CA HIS A 33 -4.12 6.30 1.48
C HIS A 33 -4.00 6.87 2.88
N GLN A 34 -3.46 8.08 2.98
CA GLN A 34 -3.29 8.79 4.23
C GLN A 34 -3.50 10.28 3.97
N GLN A 35 -4.39 10.92 4.74
CA GLN A 35 -4.64 12.38 4.68
C GLN A 35 -4.97 12.91 3.27
N GLY A 36 -5.77 12.16 2.50
CA GLY A 36 -6.17 12.57 1.14
C GLY A 36 -5.13 12.26 0.05
N GLN A 37 -3.99 11.67 0.42
CA GLN A 37 -2.92 11.35 -0.51
C GLN A 37 -2.73 9.84 -0.63
N LEU A 38 -2.77 9.34 -1.87
CA LEU A 38 -2.41 7.98 -2.19
C LEU A 38 -0.89 7.88 -2.42
N LYS A 39 -0.26 6.81 -1.92
CA LYS A 39 1.18 6.55 -2.09
C LYS A 39 1.41 5.07 -2.39
N SER A 40 2.34 4.79 -3.29
CA SER A 40 2.90 3.44 -3.43
C SER A 40 3.75 3.09 -2.21
N LEU A 41 3.65 1.84 -1.75
CA LEU A 41 4.53 1.27 -0.76
C LEU A 41 5.77 0.66 -1.42
N THR A 42 6.44 1.45 -2.27
CA THR A 42 7.78 1.16 -2.79
C THR A 42 8.85 1.70 -1.84
N SER A 43 10.13 1.38 -2.09
CA SER A 43 11.27 2.00 -1.41
C SER A 43 12.12 2.76 -2.44
N PRO A 44 12.05 4.10 -2.51
CA PRO A 44 11.26 5.02 -1.69
C PRO A 44 9.76 5.01 -2.03
N ARG A 45 8.92 5.54 -1.13
CA ARG A 45 7.47 5.66 -1.35
C ARG A 45 7.18 6.76 -2.36
N ILE A 46 6.33 6.49 -3.35
CA ILE A 46 6.02 7.45 -4.42
C ILE A 46 4.59 7.97 -4.23
N PRO A 47 4.37 9.29 -4.11
CA PRO A 47 3.03 9.87 -4.13
C PRO A 47 2.36 9.67 -5.48
N LEU A 48 1.07 9.34 -5.45
CA LEU A 48 0.25 9.18 -6.65
C LEU A 48 -0.74 10.34 -6.75
N SER A 49 -0.72 11.03 -7.89
CA SER A 49 -1.63 12.13 -8.19
C SER A 49 -2.91 11.59 -8.81
N LEU A 50 -3.86 11.15 -7.98
CA LEU A 50 -5.21 10.76 -8.40
C LEU A 50 -6.24 11.71 -7.80
N SER A 51 -7.05 12.34 -8.65
CA SER A 51 -8.16 13.19 -8.25
C SER A 51 -9.38 12.90 -9.14
N PRO A 52 -10.52 12.49 -8.56
CA PRO A 52 -10.74 12.22 -7.13
C PRO A 52 -10.02 10.94 -6.66
N VAL A 53 -9.90 10.76 -5.34
CA VAL A 53 -9.41 9.48 -4.77
C VAL A 53 -10.39 8.37 -5.18
N PRO A 54 -9.90 7.25 -5.76
CA PRO A 54 -10.77 6.18 -6.22
C PRO A 54 -11.53 5.53 -5.05
N THR A 55 -12.82 5.24 -5.27
CA THR A 55 -13.70 4.58 -4.30
C THR A 55 -13.68 3.05 -4.42
N ARG A 56 -13.20 2.52 -5.55
CA ARG A 56 -13.04 1.08 -5.81
C ARG A 56 -11.65 0.82 -6.38
N ILE A 57 -10.98 -0.20 -5.88
CA ILE A 57 -9.61 -0.57 -6.26
C ILE A 57 -9.60 -2.05 -6.62
N TRP A 58 -8.98 -2.37 -7.75
CA TRP A 58 -8.75 -3.75 -8.19
C TRP A 58 -7.30 -4.10 -7.93
N VAL A 59 -7.06 -5.31 -7.44
CA VAL A 59 -5.73 -5.88 -7.25
C VAL A 59 -5.61 -7.07 -8.19
N CYS A 60 -4.79 -6.93 -9.22
CA CYS A 60 -4.55 -7.97 -10.22
C CYS A 60 -3.13 -8.52 -10.04
N LEU A 61 -3.02 -9.85 -10.10
CA LEU A 61 -1.76 -10.58 -10.18
C LEU A 61 -1.73 -11.28 -11.54
N ASP A 62 -0.54 -11.32 -12.14
CA ASP A 62 -0.22 -12.18 -13.27
C ASP A 62 0.39 -13.48 -12.73
#